data_AF-A0A523E4A5-F1
#
_entry.id   AF-A0A523E4A5-F1
#
_cell.length_a   1.000
_cell.length_b   1.000
_cell.length_c   1.000
_cell.angle_alpha   90.00
_cell.angle_beta   90.00
_cell.angle_gamma   90.00
#
_symmetry.space_group_name_H-M   'P 1'
#
loop_
_entity.id
_entity.type
_entity.pdbx_description
1 polymer ?
#
loop_
_entity_poly.entity_id
_entity_poly.type
_entity_poly.pdbx_seq_one_letter_code
_entity_poly.pdbx_strand_id
1 'polypeptide(L)'
;MESNDTESPATLADFALLKEDSNVFVDAAVAVREYFVLTGDGEPAHVRALSVSHNYFELWGTGAVLGRGFADGEDLPGAPPVTVLNHGFWSRHYGEDPNVVGDEILLNGQPYTIIGVLSPKMGFGFLSRIDLWVGLREDPATAPRERKALISVRVDPEVPFDRARDEAAAVGAKLAEIYPETHRGWSLRVQSVSEALLGESDRHLVAILFATVGLVLLIACANVANMVMARATTRSKEVAVRVALGASRLRLVRQLLVESFLLSALAAGLGLLLTQGLLDLLVLITNGEHLLFQTADIDGQVLAYTLAITVATPLIFALLPSLRASRPDLGGMLKDGSRSGDGRVALGARGVLVVAQVGMALLMMVLIGLLVRNLSEMRRIDLGIDLEGILSAQLNLPESKYEDGAALTQFYDALIERLEATPGIRAAAAVNEIPLIGFGARRTLSVEGGPVNEETAPTAHFLPVRPAISPPWASRWSAGGSPKLEIRARPNPSLSSTKQRPSASGLEEARSDHG
;
A
#
# COMPACT_ATOMS: atom_id res chain seq x y z
N MET A 1 3.67 8.60 0.31
CA MET A 1 3.59 7.95 -1.00
C MET A 1 3.87 9.06 -1.99
N GLU A 2 5.15 9.29 -2.29
CA GLU A 2 5.52 10.19 -3.39
C GLU A 2 4.90 9.57 -4.64
N SER A 3 3.85 10.20 -5.18
CA SER A 3 3.47 9.90 -6.55
C SER A 3 4.68 10.29 -7.38
N ASN A 4 5.26 9.33 -8.09
CA ASN A 4 6.25 9.64 -9.11
C ASN A 4 5.60 10.70 -10.02
N ASP A 5 6.18 11.90 -10.11
CA ASP A 5 5.58 13.13 -10.68
C ASP A 5 5.22 13.03 -12.19
N THR A 6 5.37 11.83 -12.77
CA THR A 6 5.15 11.48 -14.16
C THR A 6 3.98 10.52 -14.37
N GLU A 7 3.32 10.03 -13.33
CA GLU A 7 2.19 9.09 -13.44
C GLU A 7 0.89 9.70 -12.91
N SER A 8 -0.16 9.69 -13.72
CA SER A 8 -1.53 10.07 -13.32
C SER A 8 -2.47 8.89 -13.61
N PRO A 9 -3.49 8.65 -12.75
CA PRO A 9 -4.58 7.76 -13.10
C PRO A 9 -5.21 8.16 -14.43
N ALA A 10 -5.61 7.15 -15.21
CA ALA A 10 -6.43 7.34 -16.41
C ALA A 10 -7.79 7.96 -16.06
N THR A 11 -8.52 8.38 -17.07
CA THR A 11 -9.82 9.02 -16.92
C THR A 11 -10.94 8.02 -17.22
N LEU A 12 -12.14 8.30 -16.72
CA LEU A 12 -13.31 7.47 -17.02
C LEU A 12 -13.60 7.43 -18.53
N ALA A 13 -13.33 8.52 -19.24
CA ALA A 13 -13.48 8.56 -20.70
C ALA A 13 -12.49 7.65 -21.44
N ASP A 14 -11.28 7.46 -20.91
CA ASP A 14 -10.27 6.59 -21.52
C ASP A 14 -10.66 5.11 -21.43
N PHE A 15 -11.45 4.73 -20.41
CA PHE A 15 -11.98 3.38 -20.26
C PHE A 15 -12.86 2.96 -21.44
N ALA A 16 -13.68 3.87 -21.98
CA ALA A 16 -14.54 3.57 -23.12
C ALA A 16 -13.73 3.16 -24.36
N LEU A 17 -12.66 3.90 -24.66
CA LEU A 17 -11.80 3.63 -25.81
C LEU A 17 -10.92 2.39 -25.61
N LEU A 18 -10.43 2.17 -24.38
CA LEU A 18 -9.65 0.98 -24.06
C LEU A 18 -10.47 -0.31 -24.20
N LYS A 19 -11.77 -0.25 -23.91
CA LYS A 19 -12.69 -1.38 -24.06
C LYS A 19 -13.01 -1.68 -25.52
N GLU A 20 -13.05 -0.68 -26.40
CA GLU A 20 -13.39 -0.86 -27.82
C GLU A 20 -12.21 -1.30 -28.70
N ASP A 21 -10.98 -0.84 -28.40
CA ASP A 21 -9.84 -0.94 -29.32
C ASP A 21 -8.82 -2.06 -29.00
N SER A 22 -9.00 -2.88 -27.96
CA SER A 22 -7.99 -3.87 -27.57
C SER A 22 -8.41 -5.32 -27.77
N ASN A 23 -7.54 -6.10 -28.42
CA ASN A 23 -7.67 -7.55 -28.54
C ASN A 23 -6.85 -8.33 -27.50
N VAL A 24 -6.12 -7.63 -26.62
CA VAL A 24 -5.21 -8.24 -25.62
C VAL A 24 -5.86 -8.35 -24.24
N PHE A 25 -6.86 -7.51 -23.96
CA PHE A 25 -7.61 -7.53 -22.70
C PHE A 25 -8.87 -8.37 -22.86
N VAL A 26 -8.93 -9.50 -22.17
CA VAL A 26 -10.08 -10.42 -22.16
C VAL A 26 -11.29 -9.78 -21.49
N ASP A 27 -11.04 -8.95 -20.49
CA ASP A 27 -12.07 -8.24 -19.75
C ASP A 27 -11.49 -6.96 -19.13
N ALA A 28 -12.34 -5.97 -18.89
CA ALA A 28 -11.96 -4.70 -18.29
C ALA A 28 -13.07 -4.16 -17.39
N ALA A 29 -12.69 -3.67 -16.21
CA ALA A 29 -13.59 -3.03 -15.26
C ALA A 29 -13.03 -1.68 -14.83
N VAL A 30 -13.93 -0.78 -14.45
CA VAL A 30 -13.58 0.57 -14.00
C VAL A 30 -14.06 0.81 -12.59
N ALA A 31 -13.29 1.56 -11.82
CA ALA A 31 -13.65 2.05 -10.51
C ALA A 31 -13.32 3.52 -10.36
N VAL A 32 -14.28 4.31 -9.87
CA VAL A 32 -14.13 5.73 -9.60
C VAL A 32 -14.28 5.95 -8.10
N ARG A 33 -13.39 6.75 -7.51
CA ARG A 33 -13.46 7.06 -6.08
C ARG A 33 -14.62 8.01 -5.80
N GLU A 34 -15.44 7.62 -4.83
CA GLU A 34 -16.53 8.44 -4.33
C GLU A 34 -16.31 8.83 -2.89
N TYR A 35 -16.84 10.00 -2.55
CA TYR A 35 -16.88 10.53 -1.20
C TYR A 35 -18.35 10.64 -0.78
N PHE A 36 -18.85 9.59 -0.14
CA PHE A 36 -20.21 9.58 0.40
C PHE A 36 -20.20 9.93 1.89
N VAL A 37 -21.24 10.64 2.30
CA VAL A 37 -21.61 10.82 3.70
C VAL A 37 -22.81 9.93 3.96
N LEU A 38 -22.66 8.98 4.88
CA LEU A 38 -23.74 8.19 5.43
C LEU A 38 -24.63 9.08 6.30
N THR A 39 -25.94 9.02 6.08
CA THR A 39 -26.95 9.71 6.89
C THR A 39 -28.06 8.75 7.29
N GLY A 40 -28.97 9.15 8.19
CA GLY A 40 -30.12 8.32 8.61
C GLY A 40 -29.87 7.44 9.83
N ASP A 41 -28.68 6.83 9.94
CA ASP A 41 -28.35 5.86 11.00
C ASP A 41 -27.51 6.47 12.14
N GLY A 42 -27.90 7.65 12.61
CA GLY A 42 -27.25 8.35 13.72
C GLY A 42 -26.39 9.54 13.27
N GLU A 43 -25.14 9.62 13.77
CA GLU A 43 -24.22 10.71 13.41
C GLU A 43 -23.71 10.53 11.97
N PRO A 44 -23.71 11.59 11.15
CA PRO A 44 -23.18 11.51 9.78
C PRO A 44 -21.72 11.06 9.76
N ALA A 45 -21.42 10.04 8.95
CA ALA A 45 -20.10 9.46 8.86
C ALA A 45 -19.61 9.43 7.40
N HIS A 46 -18.32 9.69 7.19
CA HIS A 46 -17.70 9.52 5.87
C HIS A 46 -17.50 8.03 5.60
N VAL A 47 -17.87 7.59 4.40
CA VAL A 47 -17.62 6.23 3.93
C VAL A 47 -16.75 6.27 2.68
N ARG A 48 -15.74 5.39 2.63
CA ARG A 48 -14.88 5.25 1.46
C ARG A 48 -15.58 4.35 0.46
N ALA A 49 -15.94 4.90 -0.69
CA ALA A 49 -16.73 4.20 -1.67
C ALA A 49 -16.08 4.18 -3.05
N LEU A 50 -16.43 3.17 -3.84
CA LEU A 50 -16.11 3.11 -5.26
C LEU A 50 -17.39 2.95 -6.08
N SER A 51 -17.53 3.79 -7.10
CA SER A 51 -18.45 3.60 -8.20
C SER A 51 -17.81 2.67 -9.22
N VAL A 52 -18.43 1.52 -9.52
CA VAL A 52 -17.81 0.47 -10.34
C VAL A 52 -18.69 -0.02 -11.48
N SER A 53 -18.07 -0.56 -12.53
CA SER A 53 -18.80 -1.31 -13.58
C SER A 53 -19.36 -2.63 -13.02
N HIS A 54 -20.40 -3.17 -13.66
CA HIS A 54 -21.12 -4.35 -13.16
C HIS A 54 -20.20 -5.58 -12.99
N ASN A 55 -19.26 -5.77 -13.91
CA ASN A 55 -18.30 -6.89 -13.94
C ASN A 55 -17.13 -6.76 -12.96
N TYR A 56 -17.06 -5.68 -12.16
CA TYR A 56 -15.90 -5.38 -11.32
C TYR A 56 -15.53 -6.54 -10.37
N PHE A 57 -16.52 -7.12 -9.68
CA PHE A 57 -16.25 -8.20 -8.74
C PHE A 57 -15.86 -9.51 -9.43
N GLU A 58 -16.40 -9.77 -10.62
CA GLU A 58 -16.04 -10.93 -11.42
C GLU A 58 -14.58 -10.83 -11.92
N LEU A 59 -14.18 -9.65 -12.40
CA LEU A 59 -12.81 -9.38 -12.84
C LEU A 59 -11.80 -9.66 -11.72
N TRP A 60 -12.11 -9.22 -10.49
CA TRP A 60 -11.26 -9.42 -9.31
C TRP A 60 -11.42 -10.79 -8.65
N GLY A 61 -12.29 -11.67 -9.17
CA GLY A 61 -12.53 -13.00 -8.63
C GLY A 61 -13.13 -12.98 -7.22
N THR A 62 -13.91 -11.95 -6.89
CA THR A 62 -14.50 -11.74 -5.57
C THR A 62 -15.98 -12.10 -5.57
N GLY A 63 -16.41 -12.88 -4.57
CA GLY A 63 -17.79 -13.30 -4.39
C GLY A 63 -18.47 -12.64 -3.20
N ALA A 64 -19.80 -12.53 -3.27
CA ALA A 64 -20.65 -12.14 -2.15
C ALA A 64 -20.87 -13.32 -1.20
N VAL A 65 -20.79 -13.07 0.11
CA VAL A 65 -21.17 -14.03 1.17
C VAL A 65 -22.67 -13.97 1.41
N LEU A 66 -23.28 -12.78 1.26
CA LEU A 66 -24.72 -12.56 1.32
C LEU A 66 -25.16 -11.81 0.07
N GLY A 67 -26.33 -12.18 -0.47
CA GLY A 67 -26.90 -11.51 -1.65
C GLY A 67 -26.08 -11.76 -2.92
N ARG A 68 -25.83 -10.69 -3.69
CA ARG A 68 -25.15 -10.74 -4.99
C ARG A 68 -24.26 -9.53 -5.24
N GLY A 69 -23.41 -9.62 -6.27
CA GLY A 69 -22.76 -8.46 -6.88
C GLY A 69 -23.70 -7.70 -7.82
N PHE A 70 -23.13 -6.75 -8.56
CA PHE A 70 -23.86 -5.99 -9.58
C PHE A 70 -24.21 -6.85 -10.79
N ALA A 71 -25.40 -6.64 -11.34
CA ALA A 71 -25.87 -7.28 -12.56
C ALA A 71 -25.68 -6.36 -13.78
N ASP A 72 -25.68 -6.95 -14.97
CA ASP A 72 -25.59 -6.21 -16.25
C ASP A 72 -26.64 -5.10 -16.30
N GLY A 73 -26.18 -3.88 -16.60
CA GLY A 73 -27.03 -2.69 -16.71
C GLY A 73 -27.22 -1.90 -15.42
N GLU A 74 -26.78 -2.41 -14.26
CA GLU A 74 -26.82 -1.67 -12.98
C GLU A 74 -25.73 -0.60 -12.86
N ASP A 75 -24.82 -0.53 -13.83
CA ASP A 75 -23.80 0.49 -13.98
C ASP A 75 -24.16 1.58 -15.03
N LEU A 76 -25.33 1.47 -15.69
CA LEU A 76 -25.78 2.43 -16.70
C LEU A 76 -26.40 3.71 -16.08
N PRO A 77 -26.37 4.83 -16.83
CA PRO A 77 -27.08 6.05 -16.42
C PRO A 77 -28.56 5.77 -16.13
N GLY A 78 -29.02 6.21 -14.96
CA GLY A 78 -30.42 6.05 -14.55
C GLY A 78 -30.80 4.65 -14.05
N ALA A 79 -29.84 3.74 -13.86
CA ALA A 79 -30.06 2.45 -13.19
C ALA A 79 -30.66 2.63 -11.77
N PRO A 80 -31.10 1.55 -11.08
CA PRO A 80 -31.49 1.61 -9.66
C PRO A 80 -30.29 1.88 -8.73
N PRO A 81 -30.41 2.71 -7.67
CA PRO A 81 -29.31 2.99 -6.75
C PRO A 81 -29.09 1.80 -5.83
N VAL A 82 -28.08 0.99 -6.15
CA VAL A 82 -27.75 -0.24 -5.42
C VAL A 82 -26.33 -0.19 -4.88
N THR A 83 -26.10 -0.87 -3.75
CA THR A 83 -24.79 -0.92 -3.11
C THR A 83 -24.43 -2.33 -2.63
N VAL A 84 -23.14 -2.63 -2.63
CA VAL A 84 -22.56 -3.84 -2.06
C VAL A 84 -21.64 -3.43 -0.92
N LEU A 85 -21.78 -4.06 0.25
CA LEU A 85 -21.00 -3.72 1.43
C LEU A 85 -19.72 -4.55 1.50
N ASN A 86 -18.67 -3.95 2.07
CA ASN A 86 -17.52 -4.70 2.55
C ASN A 86 -17.88 -5.44 3.84
N HIS A 87 -17.40 -6.67 4.02
CA HIS A 87 -17.59 -7.43 5.26
C HIS A 87 -17.17 -6.64 6.51
N GLY A 88 -16.05 -5.92 6.45
CA GLY A 88 -15.58 -5.12 7.59
C GLY A 88 -16.53 -3.99 7.96
N PHE A 89 -17.17 -3.36 6.98
CA PHE A 89 -18.16 -2.31 7.20
C PHE A 89 -19.47 -2.89 7.73
N TRP A 90 -19.95 -3.98 7.13
CA TRP A 90 -21.12 -4.73 7.59
C TRP A 90 -20.97 -5.19 9.06
N SER A 91 -19.82 -5.74 9.43
CA SER A 91 -19.54 -6.18 10.81
C SER A 91 -19.56 -5.02 11.81
N ARG A 92 -18.91 -3.89 11.47
CA ARG A 92 -18.83 -2.73 12.38
C ARG A 92 -20.13 -1.94 12.48
N HIS A 93 -20.88 -1.80 11.38
CA HIS A 93 -22.04 -0.90 11.30
C HIS A 93 -23.37 -1.62 11.49
N TYR A 94 -23.49 -2.84 10.98
CA TYR A 94 -24.72 -3.64 11.04
C TYR A 94 -24.60 -4.82 12.01
N GLY A 95 -23.49 -4.96 12.74
CA GLY A 95 -23.31 -6.03 13.74
C GLY A 95 -23.40 -7.44 13.16
N GLU A 96 -23.04 -7.60 11.88
CA GLU A 96 -23.17 -8.86 11.13
C GLU A 96 -24.61 -9.37 10.97
N ASP A 97 -25.62 -8.48 10.91
CA ASP A 97 -27.01 -8.88 10.66
C ASP A 97 -27.16 -9.52 9.26
N PRO A 98 -27.57 -10.81 9.16
CA PRO A 98 -27.74 -11.49 7.89
C PRO A 98 -28.92 -10.96 7.05
N ASN A 99 -29.82 -10.17 7.63
CA ASN A 99 -31.01 -9.64 6.95
C ASN A 99 -30.77 -8.28 6.28
N VAL A 100 -29.54 -7.75 6.31
CA VAL A 100 -29.19 -6.45 5.73
C VAL A 100 -29.44 -6.35 4.22
N VAL A 101 -29.52 -7.48 3.51
CA VAL A 101 -29.77 -7.49 2.06
C VAL A 101 -31.24 -7.15 1.79
N GLY A 102 -31.46 -6.08 1.02
CA GLY A 102 -32.77 -5.51 0.75
C GLY A 102 -33.05 -4.21 1.53
N ASP A 103 -32.27 -3.94 2.58
CA ASP A 103 -32.38 -2.69 3.34
C ASP A 103 -31.83 -1.49 2.54
N GLU A 104 -32.25 -0.29 2.92
CA GLU A 104 -31.79 0.96 2.32
C GLU A 104 -30.76 1.65 3.22
N ILE A 105 -29.67 2.11 2.60
CA ILE A 105 -28.68 2.97 3.24
C ILE A 105 -28.69 4.35 2.57
N LEU A 106 -28.69 5.43 3.34
CA LEU A 106 -28.70 6.79 2.80
C LEU A 106 -27.27 7.29 2.57
N LEU A 107 -26.88 7.42 1.30
CA LEU A 107 -25.59 7.97 0.89
C LEU A 107 -25.80 9.34 0.25
N ASN A 108 -25.18 10.38 0.82
CA ASN A 108 -25.43 11.78 0.44
C ASN A 108 -26.94 12.15 0.44
N GLY A 109 -27.71 11.51 1.31
CA GLY A 109 -29.16 11.70 1.41
C GLY A 109 -29.99 11.00 0.32
N GLN A 110 -29.38 10.21 -0.56
CA GLN A 110 -30.06 9.36 -1.54
C GLN A 110 -30.12 7.92 -1.02
N PRO A 111 -31.28 7.24 -1.12
CA PRO A 111 -31.39 5.84 -0.71
C PRO A 111 -30.70 4.93 -1.72
N TYR A 112 -29.85 4.03 -1.22
CA TYR A 112 -29.24 2.93 -1.96
C TYR A 112 -29.69 1.61 -1.36
N THR A 113 -30.20 0.70 -2.18
CA THR A 113 -30.59 -0.64 -1.72
C THR A 113 -29.36 -1.53 -1.59
N ILE A 114 -29.19 -2.18 -0.45
CA ILE A 114 -28.10 -3.12 -0.18
C ILE A 114 -28.42 -4.43 -0.89
N ILE A 115 -27.63 -4.80 -1.90
CA ILE A 115 -27.85 -6.01 -2.71
C ILE A 115 -26.92 -7.16 -2.35
N GLY A 116 -25.87 -6.91 -1.56
CA GLY A 116 -24.97 -7.96 -1.09
C GLY A 116 -23.86 -7.48 -0.16
N VAL A 117 -23.16 -8.46 0.42
CA VAL A 117 -21.99 -8.28 1.28
C VAL A 117 -20.85 -9.13 0.73
N LEU A 118 -19.69 -8.53 0.45
CA LEU A 118 -18.52 -9.24 -0.07
C LEU A 118 -17.84 -10.12 0.97
N SER A 119 -17.13 -11.15 0.49
CA SER A 119 -16.31 -12.02 1.34
C SER A 119 -15.14 -11.29 2.01
N PRO A 120 -14.84 -11.60 3.29
CA PRO A 120 -13.66 -11.07 3.97
C PRO A 120 -12.35 -11.66 3.42
N LYS A 121 -12.39 -12.76 2.67
CA LYS A 121 -11.22 -13.44 2.08
C LYS A 121 -10.71 -12.72 0.82
N MET A 122 -10.71 -11.40 0.83
CA MET A 122 -10.29 -10.60 -0.30
C MET A 122 -8.76 -10.48 -0.29
N GLY A 123 -8.09 -11.08 -1.28
CA GLY A 123 -6.61 -11.13 -1.36
C GLY A 123 -5.93 -9.79 -1.67
N PHE A 124 -6.67 -8.70 -1.77
CA PHE A 124 -6.16 -7.39 -2.18
C PHE A 124 -6.40 -6.34 -1.09
N GLY A 125 -5.35 -6.03 -0.33
CA GLY A 125 -5.41 -5.18 0.87
C GLY A 125 -5.77 -3.70 0.67
N PHE A 126 -5.99 -3.24 -0.57
CA PHE A 126 -6.53 -1.90 -0.85
C PHE A 126 -8.05 -1.89 -0.88
N LEU A 127 -8.70 -2.98 -1.31
CA LEU A 127 -10.16 -3.12 -1.36
C LEU A 127 -10.77 -3.17 0.04
N SER A 128 -10.01 -3.59 1.04
CA SER A 128 -10.43 -3.61 2.44
C SER A 128 -10.50 -2.23 3.10
N ARG A 129 -9.90 -1.20 2.48
CA ARG A 129 -10.12 0.20 2.87
C ARG A 129 -11.38 0.78 2.24
N ILE A 130 -12.05 0.05 1.34
CA ILE A 130 -13.32 0.45 0.78
C ILE A 130 -14.42 -0.10 1.67
N ASP A 131 -15.30 0.78 2.14
CA ASP A 131 -16.39 0.43 3.03
C ASP A 131 -17.59 -0.14 2.23
N LEU A 132 -17.83 0.39 1.03
CA LEU A 132 -18.90 -0.06 0.13
C LEU A 132 -18.60 0.25 -1.35
N TRP A 133 -19.34 -0.40 -2.24
CA TRP A 133 -19.33 -0.14 -3.67
C TRP A 133 -20.73 0.24 -4.14
N VAL A 134 -20.82 1.10 -5.16
CA VAL A 134 -22.06 1.44 -5.85
C VAL A 134 -21.89 1.21 -7.36
N GLY A 135 -22.98 1.03 -8.09
CA GLY A 135 -22.93 1.00 -9.55
C GLY A 135 -22.49 2.36 -10.11
N LEU A 136 -21.68 2.35 -11.18
CA LEU A 136 -21.09 3.56 -11.77
C LEU A 136 -22.12 4.64 -12.13
N ARG A 137 -23.22 4.26 -12.78
CA ARG A 137 -24.37 5.12 -13.14
C ARG A 137 -24.02 6.39 -13.93
N GLU A 138 -22.83 6.42 -14.52
CA GLU A 138 -22.33 7.47 -15.39
C GLU A 138 -21.97 6.82 -16.73
N ASP A 139 -22.18 7.54 -17.84
CA ASP A 139 -21.74 7.05 -19.15
C ASP A 139 -20.27 7.44 -19.35
N PRO A 140 -19.34 6.46 -19.43
CA PRO A 140 -17.93 6.76 -19.59
C PRO A 140 -17.62 7.59 -20.83
N ALA A 141 -18.37 7.42 -21.93
CA ALA A 141 -18.11 8.11 -23.19
C ALA A 141 -18.41 9.62 -23.11
N THR A 142 -19.26 10.04 -22.17
CA THR A 142 -19.65 11.45 -21.98
C THR A 142 -19.10 12.05 -20.69
N ALA A 143 -18.36 11.27 -19.90
CA ALA A 143 -17.75 11.72 -18.66
C ALA A 143 -16.69 12.82 -18.92
N PRO A 144 -16.55 13.80 -18.00
CA PRO A 144 -15.48 14.78 -18.07
C PRO A 144 -14.10 14.11 -18.11
N ARG A 145 -13.19 14.62 -18.94
CA ARG A 145 -11.83 14.08 -19.06
C ARG A 145 -10.94 14.36 -17.85
N GLU A 146 -11.43 15.09 -16.85
CA GLU A 146 -10.78 15.25 -15.56
C GLU A 146 -11.25 14.19 -14.54
N ARG A 147 -12.30 13.42 -14.86
CA ARG A 147 -12.87 12.39 -13.98
C ARG A 147 -11.94 11.18 -13.93
N LYS A 148 -10.99 11.21 -12.98
CA LYS A 148 -10.02 10.14 -12.77
C LYS A 148 -10.69 8.82 -12.40
N ALA A 149 -10.21 7.75 -13.00
CA ALA A 149 -10.69 6.39 -12.78
C ALA A 149 -9.52 5.40 -12.61
N LEU A 150 -9.78 4.34 -11.86
CA LEU A 150 -8.94 3.17 -11.78
C LEU A 150 -9.47 2.15 -12.79
N ILE A 151 -8.69 1.91 -13.84
CA ILE A 151 -9.02 0.93 -14.87
C ILE A 151 -8.26 -0.35 -14.56
N SER A 152 -9.00 -1.45 -14.48
CA SER A 152 -8.46 -2.79 -14.24
C SER A 152 -8.73 -3.64 -15.45
N VAL A 153 -7.72 -4.38 -15.92
CA VAL A 153 -7.82 -5.23 -17.11
C VAL A 153 -7.34 -6.64 -16.79
N ARG A 154 -7.99 -7.64 -17.39
CA ARG A 154 -7.53 -9.03 -17.39
C ARG A 154 -6.82 -9.30 -18.72
N VAL A 155 -5.51 -9.46 -18.65
CA VAL A 155 -4.68 -9.83 -19.81
C VAL A 155 -4.88 -11.32 -20.12
N ASP A 156 -4.93 -11.67 -21.41
CA ASP A 156 -4.94 -13.06 -21.85
C ASP A 156 -3.69 -13.81 -21.34
N PRO A 157 -3.84 -14.95 -20.63
CA PRO A 157 -2.70 -15.70 -20.11
C PRO A 157 -1.75 -16.25 -21.19
N GLU A 158 -2.18 -16.36 -22.44
CA GLU A 158 -1.35 -16.79 -23.56
C GLU A 158 -0.50 -15.65 -24.15
N VAL A 159 -0.79 -14.39 -23.78
CA VAL A 159 -0.10 -13.21 -24.30
C VAL A 159 1.01 -12.75 -23.34
N PRO A 160 2.25 -12.55 -23.83
CA PRO A 160 3.33 -11.98 -23.01
C PRO A 160 2.95 -10.60 -22.47
N PHE A 161 3.25 -10.33 -21.19
CA PHE A 161 2.87 -9.07 -20.55
C PHE A 161 3.42 -7.82 -21.26
N ASP A 162 4.58 -7.91 -21.91
CA ASP A 162 5.16 -6.81 -22.68
C ASP A 162 4.25 -6.39 -23.85
N ARG A 163 3.56 -7.34 -24.49
CA ARG A 163 2.58 -7.03 -25.54
C ARG A 163 1.37 -6.26 -25.01
N ALA A 164 0.92 -6.56 -23.79
CA ALA A 164 -0.14 -5.80 -23.13
C ALA A 164 0.29 -4.36 -22.82
N ARG A 165 1.58 -4.13 -22.53
CA ARG A 165 2.13 -2.78 -22.36
C ARG A 165 2.21 -2.03 -23.69
N ASP A 166 2.68 -2.68 -24.75
CA ASP A 166 2.76 -2.09 -26.09
C ASP A 166 1.37 -1.70 -26.62
N GLU A 167 0.37 -2.56 -26.41
CA GLU A 167 -1.03 -2.29 -26.79
C GLU A 167 -1.60 -1.08 -26.05
N ALA A 168 -1.40 -1.02 -24.73
CA ALA A 168 -1.82 0.13 -23.94
C ALA A 168 -1.12 1.42 -24.41
N ALA A 169 0.17 1.36 -24.72
CA ALA A 169 0.91 2.51 -25.24
C ALA A 169 0.37 2.96 -26.61
N ALA A 170 -0.04 2.02 -27.47
CA ALA A 170 -0.69 2.33 -28.75
C ALA A 170 -2.05 3.01 -28.57
N VAL A 171 -2.89 2.52 -27.64
CA VAL A 171 -4.15 3.19 -27.26
C VAL A 171 -3.89 4.60 -26.72
N GLY A 172 -2.87 4.76 -25.86
CA GLY A 172 -2.43 6.06 -25.36
C GLY A 172 -2.00 7.02 -26.48
N ALA A 173 -1.27 6.54 -27.49
CA ALA A 173 -0.88 7.34 -28.65
C ALA A 173 -2.09 7.78 -29.48
N LYS A 174 -3.08 6.90 -29.66
CA LYS A 174 -4.35 7.23 -30.33
C LYS A 174 -5.14 8.27 -29.53
N LEU A 175 -5.19 8.14 -28.20
CA LEU A 175 -5.80 9.14 -27.32
C LEU A 175 -5.12 10.51 -27.46
N ALA A 176 -3.80 10.56 -27.59
CA ALA A 176 -3.05 11.79 -27.79
C ALA A 176 -3.33 12.44 -29.17
N GLU A 177 -3.67 11.65 -30.20
CA GLU A 177 -4.07 12.16 -31.52
C GLU A 177 -5.50 12.70 -31.51
N ILE A 178 -6.45 11.97 -30.91
CA ILE A 178 -7.86 12.37 -30.87
C ILE A 178 -8.08 13.53 -29.89
N TYR A 179 -7.34 13.55 -28.78
CA TYR A 179 -7.53 14.51 -27.68
C TYR A 179 -6.20 15.15 -27.23
N PRO A 180 -5.55 15.94 -28.12
CA PRO A 180 -4.24 16.52 -27.84
C PRO A 180 -4.24 17.41 -26.59
N GLU A 181 -5.31 18.15 -26.33
CA GLU A 181 -5.42 19.06 -25.16
C GLU A 181 -5.29 18.36 -23.80
N THR A 182 -5.59 17.05 -23.73
CA THR A 182 -5.58 16.29 -22.47
C THR A 182 -4.50 15.22 -22.41
N HIS A 183 -4.07 14.72 -23.58
CA HIS A 183 -3.22 13.53 -23.67
C HIS A 183 -1.87 13.78 -24.37
N ARG A 184 -1.61 14.99 -24.88
CA ARG A 184 -0.30 15.30 -25.48
C ARG A 184 0.81 15.16 -24.43
N GLY A 185 1.82 14.37 -24.75
CA GLY A 185 2.95 14.09 -23.86
C GLY A 185 2.68 13.04 -22.78
N TRP A 186 1.47 12.48 -22.74
CA TRP A 186 1.11 11.37 -21.84
C TRP A 186 1.12 10.05 -22.60
N SER A 187 1.47 8.96 -21.91
CA SER A 187 1.35 7.60 -22.41
C SER A 187 0.56 6.75 -21.42
N LEU A 188 -0.22 5.81 -21.95
CA LEU A 188 -0.94 4.85 -21.13
C LEU A 188 -0.05 3.64 -20.87
N ARG A 189 0.03 3.21 -19.60
CA ARG A 189 0.86 2.09 -19.16
C ARG A 189 0.04 1.10 -18.36
N VAL A 190 0.19 -0.17 -18.69
CA VAL A 190 -0.35 -1.29 -17.89
C VAL A 190 0.73 -1.78 -16.94
N GLN A 191 0.34 -1.99 -15.68
CA GLN A 191 1.20 -2.53 -14.62
C GLN A 191 0.55 -3.78 -14.03
N SER A 192 1.39 -4.73 -13.60
CA SER A 192 0.87 -5.89 -12.87
C SER A 192 0.29 -5.42 -11.53
N VAL A 193 -0.70 -6.14 -10.99
CA VAL A 193 -1.29 -5.79 -9.68
C VAL A 193 -0.20 -5.77 -8.59
N SER A 194 0.79 -6.66 -8.67
CA SER A 194 1.95 -6.65 -7.77
C SER A 194 2.80 -5.38 -7.90
N GLU A 195 3.03 -4.87 -9.11
CA GLU A 195 3.76 -3.61 -9.33
C GLU A 195 2.96 -2.41 -8.84
N ALA A 196 1.65 -2.37 -9.13
CA ALA A 196 0.78 -1.28 -8.70
C ALA A 196 0.63 -1.20 -7.17
N LEU A 197 0.69 -2.33 -6.47
CA LEU A 197 0.57 -2.38 -5.01
C LEU A 197 1.87 -2.11 -4.26
N LEU A 198 3.00 -2.58 -4.78
CA LEU A 198 4.31 -2.45 -4.12
C LEU A 198 5.06 -1.18 -4.58
N GLY A 199 4.72 -0.64 -5.76
CA GLY A 199 5.54 0.37 -6.41
C GLY A 199 7.00 -0.07 -6.59
N GLU A 200 7.83 0.82 -7.14
CA GLU A 200 9.28 0.57 -7.18
C GLU A 200 9.91 0.74 -5.79
N SER A 201 9.33 1.61 -4.96
CA SER A 201 9.85 1.94 -3.61
C SER A 201 9.69 0.79 -2.60
N ASP A 202 8.56 0.06 -2.58
CA ASP A 202 8.39 -0.99 -1.57
C ASP A 202 9.20 -2.25 -1.91
N ARG A 203 9.60 -2.46 -3.17
CA ARG A 203 10.56 -3.53 -3.51
C ARG A 203 11.88 -3.36 -2.77
N HIS A 204 12.36 -2.12 -2.64
CA HIS A 204 13.55 -1.82 -1.85
C HIS A 204 13.31 -2.05 -0.36
N LEU A 205 12.15 -1.65 0.17
CA LEU A 205 11.80 -1.88 1.57
C LEU A 205 11.71 -3.39 1.89
N VAL A 206 11.08 -4.18 1.03
CA VAL A 206 11.02 -5.64 1.15
C VAL A 206 12.42 -6.25 1.07
N ALA A 207 13.27 -5.79 0.15
CA ALA A 207 14.65 -6.25 0.06
C ALA A 207 15.47 -5.91 1.32
N ILE A 208 15.30 -4.71 1.87
CA ILE A 208 15.93 -4.30 3.14
C ILE A 208 15.42 -5.16 4.30
N LEU A 209 14.12 -5.47 4.34
CA LEU A 209 13.53 -6.36 5.33
C LEU A 209 14.16 -7.76 5.26
N PHE A 210 14.21 -8.37 4.07
CA PHE A 210 14.85 -9.67 3.87
C PHE A 210 16.34 -9.66 4.20
N ALA A 211 17.07 -8.59 3.83
CA ALA A 211 18.48 -8.45 4.17
C ALA A 211 18.67 -8.37 5.70
N THR A 212 17.80 -7.62 6.39
CA THR A 212 17.83 -7.47 7.85
C THR A 212 17.52 -8.79 8.55
N VAL A 213 16.44 -9.47 8.15
CA VAL A 213 16.06 -10.77 8.70
C VAL A 213 17.15 -11.82 8.43
N GLY A 214 17.73 -11.83 7.23
CA GLY A 214 18.84 -12.70 6.87
C GLY A 214 20.09 -12.45 7.73
N LEU A 215 20.39 -11.18 8.03
CA LEU A 215 21.50 -10.81 8.90
C LEU A 215 21.27 -11.30 10.34
N VAL A 216 20.06 -11.11 10.88
CA VAL A 216 19.68 -11.63 12.21
C VAL A 216 19.80 -13.15 12.26
N LEU A 217 19.34 -13.84 11.22
CA LEU A 217 19.48 -15.30 11.10
C LEU A 217 20.95 -15.74 11.11
N LEU A 218 21.83 -15.06 10.36
CA LEU A 218 23.26 -15.36 10.33
C LEU A 218 23.91 -15.18 11.72
N ILE A 219 23.52 -14.14 12.48
CA ILE A 219 23.98 -13.94 13.87
C ILE A 219 23.55 -15.14 14.73
N ALA A 220 22.29 -15.57 14.62
CA ALA A 220 21.78 -16.72 15.36
C ALA A 220 22.54 -18.02 14.99
N CYS A 221 22.81 -18.25 13.70
CA CYS A 221 23.59 -19.39 13.23
C CYS A 221 25.02 -19.38 13.79
N ALA A 222 25.68 -18.21 13.80
CA ALA A 222 27.02 -18.06 14.37
C ALA A 222 27.02 -18.35 15.89
N ASN A 223 26.00 -17.91 16.62
CA ASN A 223 25.84 -18.21 18.05
C ASN A 223 25.72 -19.71 18.30
N VAL A 224 24.87 -20.39 17.54
CA VAL A 224 24.69 -21.85 17.63
C VAL A 224 26.00 -22.57 17.34
N ALA A 225 26.70 -22.18 16.27
CA ALA A 225 28.00 -22.74 15.92
C ALA A 225 29.02 -22.60 17.06
N ASN A 226 29.11 -21.40 17.65
CA ASN A 226 29.99 -21.13 18.79
C ASN A 226 29.66 -22.00 20.01
N MET A 227 28.38 -22.17 20.34
CA MET A 227 27.94 -23.05 21.44
C MET A 227 28.26 -24.51 21.19
N VAL A 228 28.02 -25.02 19.97
CA VAL A 228 28.30 -26.43 19.62
C VAL A 228 29.81 -26.70 19.64
N MET A 229 30.64 -25.79 19.11
CA MET A 229 32.10 -25.90 19.18
C MET A 229 32.61 -25.87 20.64
N ALA A 230 32.03 -25.02 21.50
CA ALA A 230 32.36 -24.97 22.92
C ALA A 230 31.98 -26.29 23.64
N ARG A 231 30.82 -26.87 23.34
CA ARG A 231 30.42 -28.18 23.89
C ARG A 231 31.35 -29.30 23.42
N ALA A 232 31.74 -29.31 22.16
CA ALA A 232 32.64 -30.33 21.60
C ALA A 232 34.01 -30.36 22.30
N THR A 233 34.55 -29.19 22.67
CA THR A 233 35.81 -29.10 23.43
C THR A 233 35.66 -29.63 24.86
N THR A 234 34.56 -29.32 25.56
CA THR A 234 34.29 -29.88 26.89
C THR A 234 34.08 -31.41 26.89
N ARG A 235 33.47 -31.96 25.82
CA ARG A 235 33.20 -33.40 25.66
C ARG A 235 34.39 -34.20 25.08
N SER A 236 35.49 -33.54 24.73
CA SER A 236 36.66 -34.20 24.14
C SER A 236 37.25 -35.32 25.00
N LYS A 237 37.33 -35.13 26.33
CA LYS A 237 37.82 -36.15 27.28
C LYS A 237 36.89 -37.37 27.35
N GLU A 238 35.58 -37.15 27.39
CA GLU A 238 34.57 -38.23 27.38
C GLU A 238 34.64 -39.04 26.09
N VAL A 239 34.75 -38.36 24.94
CA VAL A 239 34.89 -39.01 23.62
C VAL A 239 36.18 -39.83 23.55
N ALA A 240 37.30 -39.31 24.05
CA ALA A 240 38.58 -40.03 24.08
C ALA A 240 38.50 -41.32 24.92
N VAL A 241 37.86 -41.28 26.10
CA VAL A 241 37.63 -42.48 26.93
C VAL A 241 36.76 -43.50 26.20
N ARG A 242 35.68 -43.07 25.52
CA ARG A 242 34.81 -43.98 24.76
C ARG A 242 35.53 -44.62 23.57
N VAL A 243 36.38 -43.86 22.87
CA VAL A 243 37.21 -44.40 21.79
C VAL A 243 38.22 -45.42 22.35
N ALA A 244 38.84 -45.15 23.51
CA ALA A 244 39.75 -46.09 24.18
C ALA A 244 39.04 -47.39 24.62
N LEU A 245 37.75 -47.31 24.97
CA LEU A 245 36.89 -48.46 25.26
C LEU A 245 36.35 -49.18 24.00
N GLY A 246 36.76 -48.77 22.80
CA GLY A 246 36.42 -49.46 21.54
C GLY A 246 35.15 -48.96 20.84
N ALA A 247 34.61 -47.79 21.19
CA ALA A 247 33.46 -47.23 20.49
C ALA A 247 33.80 -46.88 19.03
N SER A 248 32.97 -47.34 18.07
CA SER A 248 33.16 -47.02 16.66
C SER A 248 32.89 -45.54 16.36
N ARG A 249 33.64 -44.96 15.42
CA ARG A 249 33.51 -43.55 15.01
C ARG A 249 32.09 -43.21 14.56
N LEU A 250 31.48 -44.10 13.80
CA LEU A 250 30.11 -43.93 13.32
C LEU A 250 29.09 -43.87 14.46
N ARG A 251 29.31 -44.61 15.55
CA ARG A 251 28.44 -44.58 16.74
C ARG A 251 28.50 -43.22 17.44
N LEU A 252 29.69 -42.66 17.59
CA LEU A 252 29.91 -41.36 18.25
C LEU A 252 29.35 -40.21 17.40
N VAL A 253 29.58 -40.22 16.08
CA VAL A 253 29.03 -39.21 15.17
C VAL A 253 27.50 -39.31 15.14
N ARG A 254 26.92 -40.51 15.02
CA ARG A 254 25.46 -40.70 15.03
C ARG A 254 24.84 -40.18 16.32
N GLN A 255 25.45 -40.42 17.48
CA GLN A 255 24.94 -39.93 18.76
C GLN A 255 24.90 -38.39 18.81
N LEU A 256 25.98 -37.72 18.41
CA LEU A 256 26.05 -36.25 18.41
C LEU A 256 25.06 -35.63 17.41
N LEU A 257 24.87 -36.27 16.26
CA LEU A 257 23.89 -35.85 15.26
C LEU A 257 22.45 -36.00 15.79
N VAL A 258 22.13 -37.11 16.47
CA VAL A 258 20.80 -37.32 17.07
C VAL A 258 20.51 -36.32 18.19
N GLU A 259 21.46 -36.05 19.08
CA GLU A 259 21.29 -35.01 20.13
C GLU A 259 21.07 -33.62 19.51
N SER A 260 21.83 -33.27 18.48
CA SER A 260 21.69 -31.98 17.80
C SER A 260 20.35 -31.87 17.09
N PHE A 261 19.93 -32.93 16.39
CA PHE A 261 18.65 -32.99 15.72
C PHE A 261 17.47 -32.87 16.69
N LEU A 262 17.49 -33.58 17.82
CA LEU A 262 16.44 -33.50 18.84
C LEU A 262 16.29 -32.07 19.41
N LEU A 263 17.41 -31.41 19.70
CA LEU A 263 17.40 -30.02 20.16
C LEU A 263 16.84 -29.07 19.10
N SER A 264 17.24 -29.23 17.83
CA SER A 264 16.71 -28.45 16.72
C SER A 264 15.21 -28.66 16.51
N ALA A 265 14.74 -29.90 16.60
CA ALA A 265 13.32 -30.22 16.45
C ALA A 265 12.47 -29.58 17.57
N LEU A 266 12.95 -29.63 18.81
CA LEU A 266 12.29 -28.96 19.94
C LEU A 266 12.29 -27.43 19.77
N ALA A 267 13.41 -26.84 19.35
CA ALA A 267 13.50 -25.41 19.11
C ALA A 267 12.58 -24.97 17.95
N ALA A 268 12.50 -25.75 16.87
CA ALA A 268 11.59 -25.50 15.76
C ALA A 268 10.12 -25.57 16.21
N GLY A 269 9.75 -26.60 16.99
CA GLY A 269 8.40 -26.73 17.53
C GLY A 269 8.00 -25.55 18.43
N LEU A 270 8.88 -25.14 19.33
CA LEU A 270 8.65 -23.96 20.17
C LEU A 270 8.59 -22.66 19.35
N GLY A 271 9.45 -22.54 18.33
CA GLY A 271 9.44 -21.40 17.40
C GLY A 271 8.09 -21.26 16.70
N LEU A 272 7.53 -22.36 16.18
CA LEU A 272 6.24 -22.36 15.52
C LEU A 272 5.09 -21.96 16.44
N LEU A 273 5.09 -22.47 17.68
CA LEU A 273 4.09 -22.07 18.68
C LEU A 273 4.17 -20.58 19.01
N LEU A 274 5.39 -20.03 19.11
CA LEU A 274 5.60 -18.60 19.33
C LEU A 274 5.20 -17.76 18.12
N THR A 275 5.42 -18.24 16.90
CA THR A 275 5.03 -17.53 15.67
C THR A 275 3.53 -17.27 15.65
N GLN A 276 2.70 -18.25 15.99
CA GLN A 276 1.25 -18.07 16.03
C GLN A 276 0.85 -16.98 17.01
N GLY A 277 1.33 -17.05 18.26
CA GLY A 277 1.01 -16.04 19.27
C GLY A 277 1.53 -14.64 18.93
N LEU A 278 2.66 -14.54 18.19
CA LEU A 278 3.21 -13.27 17.76
C LEU A 278 2.39 -12.65 16.60
N LEU A 279 1.86 -13.47 15.69
CA LEU A 279 0.94 -13.03 14.64
C LEU A 279 -0.36 -12.49 15.26
N ASP A 280 -0.95 -13.22 16.21
CA ASP A 280 -2.16 -12.79 16.92
C ASP A 280 -1.94 -11.46 17.66
N LEU A 281 -0.79 -11.31 18.33
CA LEU A 281 -0.41 -10.08 19.02
C LEU A 281 -0.21 -8.92 18.03
N LEU A 282 0.35 -9.19 16.85
CA LEU A 282 0.57 -8.16 15.83
C LEU A 282 -0.75 -7.66 15.23
N VAL A 283 -1.72 -8.55 15.00
CA VAL A 283 -3.09 -8.19 14.60
C VAL A 283 -3.74 -7.33 15.68
N LEU A 284 -3.56 -7.67 16.96
CA LEU A 284 -4.11 -6.90 18.08
C LEU A 284 -3.50 -5.50 18.19
N ILE A 285 -2.17 -5.36 18.12
CA ILE A 285 -1.47 -4.07 18.24
C ILE A 285 -1.78 -3.14 17.07
N THR A 286 -2.03 -3.69 15.88
CA THR A 286 -2.36 -2.91 14.67
C THR A 286 -3.84 -2.56 14.54
N ASN A 287 -4.66 -2.85 15.58
CA ASN A 287 -6.12 -2.68 15.57
C ASN A 287 -6.81 -3.33 14.36
N GLY A 288 -6.18 -4.34 13.75
CA GLY A 288 -6.68 -4.96 12.52
C GLY A 288 -6.74 -4.04 11.29
N GLU A 289 -6.21 -2.81 11.33
CA GLU A 289 -6.34 -1.90 10.18
C GLU A 289 -5.36 -2.22 9.04
N HIS A 290 -4.29 -2.97 9.33
CA HIS A 290 -3.28 -3.37 8.36
C HIS A 290 -3.43 -4.85 7.98
N LEU A 291 -4.11 -5.10 6.84
CA LEU A 291 -4.45 -6.46 6.39
C LEU A 291 -3.26 -7.34 6.01
N LEU A 292 -2.07 -6.77 5.83
CA LEU A 292 -0.85 -7.55 5.63
C LEU A 292 -0.63 -8.57 6.76
N PHE A 293 -1.16 -8.28 7.96
CA PHE A 293 -1.13 -9.18 9.12
C PHE A 293 -2.41 -10.00 9.32
N GLN A 294 -3.55 -9.60 8.74
CA GLN A 294 -4.81 -10.37 8.84
C GLN A 294 -4.85 -11.57 7.90
N THR A 295 -4.18 -11.48 6.75
CA THR A 295 -4.03 -12.59 5.80
C THR A 295 -2.68 -13.31 5.96
N ALA A 296 -1.90 -12.98 6.99
CA ALA A 296 -0.63 -13.61 7.27
C ALA A 296 -0.87 -15.04 7.76
N ASP A 297 -0.80 -15.99 6.83
CA ASP A 297 -0.87 -17.40 7.13
C ASP A 297 0.53 -18.04 7.12
N ILE A 298 0.65 -19.19 7.77
CA ILE A 298 1.88 -19.97 7.75
C ILE A 298 1.98 -20.68 6.40
N ASP A 299 2.65 -20.02 5.46
CA ASP A 299 2.94 -20.59 4.15
C ASP A 299 3.84 -21.85 4.28
N GLY A 300 3.43 -22.93 3.61
CA GLY A 300 4.13 -24.22 3.66
C GLY A 300 5.55 -24.18 3.08
N GLN A 301 5.82 -23.33 2.09
CA GLN A 301 7.16 -23.13 1.53
C GLN A 301 8.05 -22.37 2.51
N VAL A 302 7.52 -21.33 3.15
CA VAL A 302 8.23 -20.58 4.20
C VAL A 302 8.55 -21.49 5.38
N LEU A 303 7.59 -22.33 5.79
CA LEU A 303 7.79 -23.35 6.82
C LEU A 303 8.87 -24.36 6.42
N ALA A 304 8.82 -24.88 5.20
CA ALA A 304 9.82 -25.81 4.68
C ALA A 304 11.22 -25.18 4.63
N TYR A 305 11.33 -23.93 4.17
CA TYR A 305 12.57 -23.16 4.15
C TYR A 305 13.14 -22.98 5.56
N THR A 306 12.28 -22.60 6.51
CA THR A 306 12.67 -22.36 7.91
C THR A 306 13.13 -23.66 8.59
N LEU A 307 12.41 -24.76 8.34
CA LEU A 307 12.78 -26.09 8.84
C LEU A 307 14.11 -26.55 8.23
N ALA A 308 14.30 -26.35 6.92
CA ALA A 308 15.53 -26.70 6.22
C ALA A 308 16.74 -25.97 6.82
N ILE A 309 16.63 -24.66 7.08
CA ILE A 309 17.71 -23.88 7.69
C ILE A 309 17.97 -24.28 9.15
N THR A 310 16.90 -24.50 9.92
CA THR A 310 17.00 -24.87 11.35
C THR A 310 17.65 -26.24 11.54
N VAL A 311 17.49 -27.15 10.58
CA VAL A 311 18.13 -28.47 10.55
C VAL A 311 19.54 -28.38 9.95
N ALA A 312 19.72 -27.70 8.82
CA ALA A 312 20.99 -27.59 8.11
C ALA A 312 22.06 -26.87 8.93
N THR A 313 21.71 -25.80 9.63
CA THR A 313 22.65 -25.00 10.43
C THR A 313 23.40 -25.86 11.47
N PRO A 314 22.73 -26.52 12.44
CA PRO A 314 23.40 -27.37 13.41
C PRO A 314 24.04 -28.59 12.77
N LEU A 315 23.51 -29.15 11.67
CA LEU A 315 24.20 -30.23 10.94
C LEU A 315 25.57 -29.77 10.42
N ILE A 316 25.64 -28.66 9.70
CA ILE A 316 26.88 -28.12 9.13
C ILE A 316 27.88 -27.79 10.25
N PHE A 317 27.42 -27.13 11.31
CA PHE A 317 28.29 -26.66 12.39
C PHE A 317 28.61 -27.72 13.45
N ALA A 318 27.81 -28.79 13.59
CA ALA A 318 28.11 -29.93 14.47
C ALA A 318 28.91 -31.04 13.77
N LEU A 319 28.82 -31.14 12.43
CA LEU A 319 29.58 -32.12 11.65
C LEU A 319 31.09 -31.85 11.73
N LEU A 320 31.51 -30.58 11.64
CA LEU A 320 32.94 -30.24 11.64
C LEU A 320 33.64 -30.58 12.99
N PRO A 321 33.09 -30.24 14.18
CA PRO A 321 33.65 -30.67 15.46
C PRO A 321 33.53 -32.17 15.70
N SER A 322 32.44 -32.83 15.29
CA SER A 322 32.26 -34.26 15.51
C SER A 322 33.23 -35.11 14.68
N LEU A 323 33.52 -34.71 13.44
CA LEU A 323 34.56 -35.33 12.62
C LEU A 323 35.96 -35.14 13.23
N ARG A 324 36.28 -33.95 13.74
CA ARG A 324 37.56 -33.70 14.43
C ARG A 324 37.68 -34.49 15.73
N ALA A 325 36.63 -34.51 16.55
CA ALA A 325 36.59 -35.26 17.81
C ALA A 325 36.66 -36.78 17.61
N SER A 326 36.28 -37.30 16.44
CA SER A 326 36.39 -38.72 16.07
C SER A 326 37.81 -39.18 15.72
N ARG A 327 38.77 -38.24 15.61
CA ARG A 327 40.21 -38.49 15.44
C ARG A 327 40.99 -37.97 16.66
N PRO A 328 40.75 -38.51 17.87
CA PRO A 328 41.56 -38.11 19.02
C PRO A 328 42.99 -38.61 18.81
N ASP A 329 43.96 -37.70 18.90
CA ASP A 329 45.37 -38.09 19.04
C ASP A 329 45.59 -38.61 20.46
N LEU A 330 45.37 -39.92 20.62
CA LEU A 330 45.55 -40.62 21.89
C LEU A 330 46.99 -40.53 22.39
N GLY A 331 47.97 -40.35 21.50
CA GLY A 331 49.40 -40.23 21.84
C GLY A 331 49.76 -38.88 22.47
N GLY A 332 49.16 -37.79 21.99
CA GLY A 332 49.32 -36.45 22.56
C GLY A 332 48.47 -36.22 23.82
N MET A 333 47.21 -36.64 23.81
CA MET A 333 46.25 -36.30 24.88
C MET A 333 46.50 -37.01 26.22
N LEU A 334 47.16 -38.17 26.23
CA LEU A 334 47.55 -38.90 27.45
C LEU A 334 48.92 -38.47 27.99
N LYS A 335 49.75 -37.82 27.16
CA LYS A 335 51.08 -37.30 27.52
C LYS A 335 51.03 -35.83 27.98
N ASP A 336 50.05 -35.08 27.49
CA ASP A 336 49.85 -33.66 27.82
C ASP A 336 48.93 -33.44 29.04
N GLY A 337 49.39 -33.94 30.19
CA GLY A 337 48.84 -33.50 31.48
C GLY A 337 49.07 -32.01 31.78
N SER A 338 49.87 -31.28 30.99
CA SER A 338 50.24 -29.89 31.33
C SER A 338 50.75 -28.98 30.20
N ARG A 339 50.71 -29.35 28.91
CA ARG A 339 51.18 -28.44 27.83
C ARG A 339 50.18 -28.31 26.68
N SER A 340 49.55 -27.14 26.64
CA SER A 340 48.58 -26.67 25.63
C SER A 340 49.20 -26.40 24.25
N GLY A 341 49.78 -27.43 23.62
CA GLY A 341 50.55 -27.30 22.37
C GLY A 341 49.73 -27.16 21.08
N ASP A 342 48.48 -27.63 21.05
CA ASP A 342 47.67 -27.69 19.82
C ASP A 342 46.61 -26.58 19.70
N GLY A 343 46.68 -25.58 20.59
CA GLY A 343 45.69 -24.51 20.72
C GLY A 343 45.65 -23.48 19.59
N ARG A 344 46.70 -23.32 18.78
CA ARG A 344 46.81 -22.17 17.85
C ARG A 344 45.83 -22.20 16.67
N VAL A 345 45.49 -23.38 16.13
CA VAL A 345 44.59 -23.48 14.96
C VAL A 345 43.11 -23.51 15.37
N ALA A 346 42.79 -24.12 16.52
CA ALA A 346 41.42 -24.16 17.06
C ALA A 346 40.99 -22.82 17.70
N LEU A 347 41.93 -22.07 18.32
CA LEU A 347 41.66 -20.69 18.76
C LEU A 347 41.50 -19.72 17.58
N GLY A 348 42.16 -19.96 16.43
CA GLY A 348 42.07 -19.09 15.26
C GLY A 348 40.66 -19.06 14.64
N ALA A 349 40.08 -20.22 14.32
CA ALA A 349 38.75 -20.29 13.72
C ALA A 349 37.63 -19.81 14.67
N ARG A 350 37.73 -20.15 15.96
CA ARG A 350 36.77 -19.68 16.98
C ARG A 350 36.91 -18.19 17.25
N GLY A 351 38.14 -17.68 17.32
CA GLY A 351 38.42 -16.25 17.48
C GLY A 351 37.85 -15.45 16.32
N VAL A 352 38.03 -15.90 15.08
CA VAL A 352 37.43 -15.28 13.89
C VAL A 352 35.90 -15.30 13.97
N LEU A 353 35.27 -16.41 14.36
CA LEU A 353 33.81 -16.50 14.47
C LEU A 353 33.26 -15.56 15.56
N VAL A 354 33.93 -15.48 16.71
CA VAL A 354 33.54 -14.59 17.81
C VAL A 354 33.73 -13.13 17.42
N VAL A 355 34.84 -12.77 16.77
CA VAL A 355 35.07 -11.40 16.28
C VAL A 355 34.05 -11.02 15.22
N ALA A 356 33.75 -11.91 14.28
CA ALA A 356 32.72 -11.69 13.26
C ALA A 356 31.33 -11.51 13.89
N GLN A 357 30.98 -12.35 14.87
CA GLN A 357 29.71 -12.25 15.60
C GLN A 357 29.59 -10.93 16.36
N VAL A 358 30.62 -10.55 17.14
CA VAL A 358 30.63 -9.28 17.89
C VAL A 358 30.58 -8.09 16.93
N GLY A 359 31.34 -8.14 15.83
CA GLY A 359 31.31 -7.11 14.79
C GLY A 359 29.93 -6.95 14.15
N MET A 360 29.26 -8.06 13.84
CA MET A 360 27.93 -8.07 13.23
C MET A 360 26.83 -7.61 14.19
N ALA A 361 26.94 -7.97 15.48
CA ALA A 361 26.05 -7.47 16.53
C ALA A 361 26.22 -5.96 16.75
N LEU A 362 27.46 -5.47 16.78
CA LEU A 362 27.75 -4.03 16.86
C LEU A 362 27.23 -3.29 15.64
N LEU A 363 27.42 -3.83 14.43
CA LEU A 363 26.89 -3.26 13.20
C LEU A 363 25.36 -3.14 13.25
N MET A 364 24.66 -4.18 13.68
CA MET A 364 23.20 -4.15 13.86
C MET A 364 22.77 -3.12 14.90
N MET A 365 23.46 -3.04 16.04
CA MET A 365 23.15 -2.06 17.08
C MET A 365 23.29 -0.62 16.55
N VAL A 366 24.33 -0.36 15.75
CA VAL A 366 24.53 0.94 15.10
C VAL A 366 23.42 1.22 14.08
N LEU A 367 23.07 0.26 13.23
CA LEU A 367 22.01 0.42 12.22
C LEU A 367 20.64 0.68 12.85
N ILE A 368 20.27 -0.08 13.88
CA ILE A 368 19.03 0.13 14.64
C ILE A 368 19.06 1.50 15.33
N GLY A 369 20.19 1.85 15.96
CA GLY A 369 20.37 3.16 16.61
C GLY A 369 20.23 4.32 15.63
N LEU A 370 20.80 4.21 14.42
CA LEU A 370 20.64 5.18 13.35
C LEU A 370 19.20 5.27 12.85
N LEU A 371 18.51 4.15 12.70
CA LEU A 371 17.11 4.12 12.29
C LEU A 371 16.21 4.80 13.33
N VAL A 372 16.36 4.45 14.61
CA VAL A 372 15.62 5.06 15.71
C VAL A 372 15.94 6.56 15.80
N ARG A 373 17.21 6.93 15.65
CA ARG A 373 17.63 8.33 15.62
C ARG A 373 17.00 9.06 14.44
N ASN A 374 17.07 8.51 13.24
CA ASN A 374 16.49 9.11 12.04
C ASN A 374 14.97 9.28 12.19
N LEU A 375 14.27 8.27 12.70
CA LEU A 375 12.84 8.38 13.01
C LEU A 375 12.55 9.45 14.06
N SER A 376 13.41 9.56 15.09
CA SER A 376 13.29 10.59 16.13
C SER A 376 13.58 12.00 15.60
N GLU A 377 14.51 12.12 14.66
CA GLU A 377 14.85 13.37 13.99
C GLU A 377 13.73 13.77 13.03
N MET A 378 13.19 12.82 12.25
CA MET A 378 12.03 13.04 11.38
C MET A 378 10.81 13.57 12.15
N ARG A 379 10.55 13.04 13.35
CA ARG A 379 9.49 13.55 14.23
C ARG A 379 9.76 14.95 14.81
N ARG A 380 11.00 15.42 14.72
CA ARG A 380 11.44 16.74 15.21
C ARG A 380 11.77 17.71 14.09
N ILE A 381 11.56 17.32 12.83
CA ILE A 381 11.70 18.25 11.70
C ILE A 381 10.74 19.40 11.98
N ASP A 382 11.30 20.58 12.21
CA ASP A 382 10.53 21.81 12.27
C ASP A 382 10.00 22.06 10.86
N LEU A 383 8.74 21.72 10.66
CA LEU A 383 8.04 21.92 9.39
C LEU A 383 7.85 23.42 9.09
N GLY A 384 8.24 24.32 10.01
CA GLY A 384 7.97 25.74 9.94
C GLY A 384 6.50 26.07 10.22
N ILE A 385 5.72 25.08 10.68
CA ILE A 385 4.28 25.13 10.91
C ILE A 385 4.01 24.67 12.35
N ASP A 386 3.36 25.50 13.14
CA ASP A 386 2.89 25.14 14.48
C ASP A 386 1.58 24.35 14.34
N LEU A 387 1.60 23.06 14.72
CA LEU A 387 0.45 22.18 14.67
C LEU A 387 -0.31 22.12 16.00
N GLU A 388 0.19 22.77 17.06
CA GLU A 388 -0.46 22.76 18.36
C GLU A 388 -1.74 23.61 18.35
N GLY A 389 -2.84 23.04 18.87
CA GLY A 389 -4.13 23.72 18.93
C GLY A 389 -4.85 23.86 17.59
N ILE A 390 -4.43 23.10 16.55
CA ILE A 390 -5.16 23.01 15.28
C ILE A 390 -6.15 21.84 15.35
N LEU A 391 -7.42 22.14 15.08
CA LEU A 391 -8.45 21.14 14.82
C LEU A 391 -8.74 21.12 13.32
N SER A 392 -8.65 19.95 12.70
CA SER A 392 -9.00 19.75 11.29
C SER A 392 -10.24 18.87 11.17
N ALA A 393 -11.07 19.16 10.16
CA ALA A 393 -12.25 18.38 9.82
C ALA A 393 -12.40 18.36 8.30
N GLN A 394 -12.87 17.23 7.76
CA GLN A 394 -13.17 17.10 6.33
C GLN A 394 -14.67 17.27 6.10
N LEU A 395 -15.02 18.15 5.16
CA LEU A 395 -16.40 18.44 4.77
C LEU A 395 -16.63 17.96 3.35
N ASN A 396 -17.58 17.05 3.18
CA ASN A 396 -18.09 16.65 1.87
C ASN A 396 -19.48 17.24 1.74
N LEU A 397 -19.64 18.18 0.81
CA LEU A 397 -20.90 18.86 0.56
C LEU A 397 -21.62 18.15 -0.60
N PRO A 398 -22.87 17.69 -0.41
CA PRO A 398 -23.58 16.98 -1.46
C PRO A 398 -23.92 17.93 -2.61
N GLU A 399 -23.60 17.52 -3.84
CA GLU A 399 -23.88 18.32 -5.05
C GLU A 399 -25.37 18.65 -5.19
N SER A 400 -26.26 17.76 -4.74
CA SER A 400 -27.72 17.96 -4.77
C SER A 400 -28.21 19.18 -4.00
N LYS A 401 -27.42 19.68 -3.03
CA LYS A 401 -27.75 20.86 -2.23
C LYS A 401 -26.90 22.08 -2.59
N TYR A 402 -25.73 21.87 -3.17
CA TYR A 402 -24.74 22.90 -3.48
C TYR A 402 -24.31 22.80 -4.95
N GLU A 403 -25.26 23.04 -5.85
CA GLU A 403 -25.06 22.85 -7.30
C GLU A 403 -24.16 23.91 -7.95
N ASP A 404 -24.05 25.11 -7.35
CA ASP A 404 -23.30 26.24 -7.92
C ASP A 404 -22.13 26.71 -7.04
N GLY A 405 -21.14 27.32 -7.69
CA GLY A 405 -19.97 27.87 -6.99
C GLY A 405 -20.31 29.02 -6.03
N ALA A 406 -21.44 29.68 -6.24
CA ALA A 406 -21.93 30.76 -5.38
C ALA A 406 -22.48 30.23 -4.06
N ALA A 407 -23.30 29.17 -4.06
CA ALA A 407 -23.79 28.52 -2.85
C ALA A 407 -22.66 27.89 -2.04
N LEU A 408 -21.68 27.26 -2.72
CA LEU A 408 -20.48 26.75 -2.04
C LEU A 408 -19.70 27.88 -1.36
N THR A 409 -19.50 29.00 -2.06
CA THR A 409 -18.84 30.19 -1.52
C THR A 409 -19.58 30.72 -0.29
N GLN A 410 -20.89 30.93 -0.39
CA GLN A 410 -21.72 31.43 0.70
C GLN A 410 -21.71 30.49 1.91
N PHE A 411 -21.72 29.18 1.69
CA PHE A 411 -21.65 28.20 2.77
C PHE A 411 -20.34 28.31 3.55
N TYR A 412 -19.19 28.32 2.86
CA TYR A 412 -17.90 28.40 3.53
C TYR A 412 -17.71 29.74 4.24
N ASP A 413 -18.16 30.85 3.64
CA ASP A 413 -18.06 32.17 4.26
C ASP A 413 -18.89 32.22 5.57
N ALA A 414 -20.13 31.71 5.55
CA ALA A 414 -20.98 31.63 6.74
C ALA A 414 -20.45 30.64 7.80
N LEU A 415 -19.83 29.54 7.36
CA LEU A 415 -19.23 28.56 8.26
C LEU A 415 -18.03 29.15 9.01
N ILE A 416 -17.12 29.80 8.28
CA ILE A 416 -15.93 30.46 8.85
C ILE A 416 -16.36 31.55 9.83
N GLU A 417 -17.31 32.40 9.46
CA GLU A 417 -17.83 33.47 10.34
C GLU A 417 -18.39 32.91 11.66
N ARG A 418 -19.15 31.80 11.59
CA ARG A 418 -19.70 31.14 12.80
C ARG A 418 -18.62 30.48 13.66
N LEU A 419 -17.60 29.87 13.04
CA LEU A 419 -16.48 29.27 13.76
C LEU A 419 -15.66 30.34 14.47
N GLU A 420 -15.34 31.44 13.81
CA GLU A 420 -14.58 32.55 14.41
C GLU A 420 -15.36 33.26 15.53
N ALA A 421 -16.69 33.28 15.46
CA ALA A 421 -17.54 33.80 16.53
C ALA A 421 -17.59 32.88 17.77
N THR A 422 -17.12 31.63 17.69
CA THR A 422 -17.21 30.66 18.79
C THR A 422 -16.07 30.87 19.80
N PRO A 423 -16.35 31.02 21.11
CA PRO A 423 -15.32 31.20 22.13
C PRO A 423 -14.31 30.04 22.14
N GLY A 424 -13.02 30.38 22.09
CA GLY A 424 -11.92 29.40 22.06
C GLY A 424 -11.33 29.13 20.67
N ILE A 425 -12.01 29.54 19.60
CA ILE A 425 -11.47 29.52 18.24
C ILE A 425 -10.77 30.85 17.96
N ARG A 426 -9.49 30.83 17.59
CA ARG A 426 -8.72 32.06 17.23
C ARG A 426 -8.89 32.47 15.77
N ALA A 427 -9.00 31.50 14.87
CA ALA A 427 -9.12 31.69 13.43
C ALA A 427 -9.69 30.40 12.81
N ALA A 428 -10.41 30.52 11.71
CA ALA A 428 -10.87 29.37 10.93
C ALA A 428 -10.47 29.53 9.46
N ALA A 429 -10.17 28.40 8.80
CA ALA A 429 -9.89 28.40 7.37
C ALA A 429 -10.42 27.13 6.71
N ALA A 430 -10.87 27.28 5.46
CA ALA A 430 -11.21 26.19 4.57
C ALA A 430 -10.10 26.02 3.53
N VAL A 431 -9.66 24.79 3.35
CA VAL A 431 -8.63 24.38 2.38
C VAL A 431 -9.14 23.18 1.60
N ASN A 432 -8.74 23.03 0.35
CA ASN A 432 -9.03 21.83 -0.44
C ASN A 432 -8.17 20.64 -0.01
N GLU A 433 -6.96 20.89 0.49
CA GLU A 433 -6.07 19.88 1.06
C GLU A 433 -5.34 20.43 2.29
N ILE A 434 -5.06 19.56 3.25
CA ILE A 434 -4.25 19.94 4.41
C ILE A 434 -2.77 19.95 3.96
N PRO A 435 -2.03 21.05 4.18
CA PRO A 435 -0.60 21.11 3.87
C PRO A 435 0.17 19.91 4.44
N LEU A 436 1.14 19.39 3.68
CA LEU A 436 2.00 18.23 4.02
C LEU A 436 1.31 16.86 4.03
N ILE A 437 -0.03 16.80 3.97
CA ILE A 437 -0.79 15.55 3.81
C ILE A 437 -1.13 15.31 2.34
N GLY A 438 -1.37 16.40 1.59
CA GLY A 438 -1.62 16.38 0.15
C GLY A 438 -0.66 17.26 -0.64
N PHE A 439 -0.51 16.96 -1.92
CA PHE A 439 0.20 17.78 -2.89
C PHE A 439 -0.87 18.46 -3.75
N GLY A 440 -1.27 19.67 -3.35
CA GLY A 440 -2.37 20.41 -3.99
C GLY A 440 -2.28 20.42 -5.52
N ALA A 441 -3.41 20.64 -6.19
CA ALA A 441 -3.51 20.48 -7.65
C ALA A 441 -2.39 21.23 -8.40
N ARG A 442 -1.60 20.50 -9.19
CA ARG A 442 -0.61 21.08 -10.09
C ARG A 442 -1.34 21.92 -11.13
N ARG A 443 -1.00 23.21 -11.20
CA ARG A 443 -1.53 24.13 -12.21
C ARG A 443 -0.38 24.72 -13.00
N THR A 444 -0.57 24.76 -14.31
CA THR A 444 0.31 25.47 -15.24
C THR A 444 0.08 26.96 -15.07
N LEU A 445 1.13 27.71 -14.76
CA LEU A 445 1.05 29.16 -14.61
C LEU A 445 1.25 29.82 -15.97
N SER A 446 0.30 30.64 -16.40
CA SER A 446 0.45 31.54 -17.54
C SER A 446 0.62 32.98 -17.06
N VAL A 447 1.53 33.72 -17.72
CA VAL A 447 1.66 35.16 -17.52
C VAL A 447 0.62 35.85 -18.39
N GLU A 448 -0.18 36.74 -17.81
CA GLU A 448 -1.22 37.48 -18.52
C GLU A 448 -0.62 38.26 -19.71
N GLY A 449 -1.09 37.97 -20.93
CA GLY A 449 -0.59 38.58 -22.17
C GLY A 449 0.69 37.96 -22.77
N GLY A 450 1.25 36.91 -22.15
CA GLY A 450 2.38 36.15 -22.70
C GLY A 450 1.94 34.94 -23.53
N PRO A 451 2.77 34.44 -24.47
CA PRO A 451 2.49 33.19 -25.16
C PRO A 451 2.46 32.05 -24.13
N VAL A 452 1.34 31.33 -24.04
CA VAL A 452 1.23 30.12 -23.24
C VAL A 452 1.93 29.00 -24.00
N ASN A 453 3.20 28.76 -23.68
CA ASN A 453 3.88 27.55 -24.11
C ASN A 453 3.76 26.52 -22.98
N GLU A 454 2.83 25.60 -23.10
CA GLU A 454 2.58 24.57 -22.07
C GLU A 454 3.80 23.67 -21.82
N GLU A 455 4.73 23.56 -22.77
CA GLU A 455 5.97 22.77 -22.61
C GLU A 455 7.02 23.48 -21.73
N THR A 456 6.97 24.80 -21.59
CA THR A 456 7.94 25.58 -20.79
C THR A 456 7.31 26.39 -19.66
N ALA A 457 5.98 26.34 -19.53
CA ALA A 457 5.27 27.07 -18.51
C ALA A 457 5.59 26.51 -17.10
N PRO A 458 5.98 27.37 -16.15
CA PRO A 458 6.26 26.91 -14.79
C PRO A 458 5.00 26.33 -14.16
N THR A 459 5.12 25.14 -13.58
CA THR A 459 4.03 24.50 -12.84
C THR A 459 4.17 24.76 -11.35
N ALA A 460 3.07 25.06 -10.68
CA ALA A 460 3.03 25.22 -9.23
C ALA A 460 1.92 24.36 -8.60
N HIS A 461 2.15 23.87 -7.39
CA HIS A 461 1.10 23.28 -6.57
C HIS A 461 0.23 24.40 -6.02
N PHE A 462 -1.06 24.36 -6.34
CA PHE A 462 -2.02 25.37 -5.94
C PHE A 462 -2.83 24.89 -4.74
N LEU A 463 -2.76 25.64 -3.63
CA LEU A 463 -3.57 25.41 -2.44
C LEU A 463 -4.52 26.61 -2.22
N PRO A 464 -5.79 26.55 -2.64
CA PRO A 464 -6.78 27.55 -2.28
C PRO A 464 -7.02 27.52 -0.77
N VAL A 465 -6.84 28.68 -0.14
CA VAL A 465 -7.16 28.91 1.28
C VAL A 465 -8.23 29.99 1.36
N ARG A 466 -9.26 29.74 2.16
CA ARG A 466 -10.26 30.74 2.55
C ARG A 466 -10.27 30.92 4.07
N PRO A 467 -10.30 32.14 4.62
CA PRO A 467 -10.21 33.42 3.91
C PRO A 467 -8.85 33.59 3.20
N ALA A 468 -8.74 34.53 2.26
CA ALA A 468 -7.48 34.81 1.54
C ALA A 468 -6.34 35.34 2.45
N ILE A 469 -6.63 35.50 3.75
CA ILE A 469 -5.67 35.86 4.78
C ILE A 469 -4.92 34.59 5.19
N SER A 470 -3.59 34.68 5.17
CA SER A 470 -2.69 33.61 5.63
C SER A 470 -3.15 33.09 6.99
N PRO A 471 -3.51 31.80 7.12
CA PRO A 471 -3.88 31.22 8.41
C PRO A 471 -2.75 31.41 9.42
N PRO A 472 -3.02 31.39 10.74
CA PRO A 472 -1.99 31.60 11.77
C PRO A 472 -0.74 30.70 11.58
N TRP A 473 -0.95 29.48 11.08
CA TRP A 473 0.09 28.49 10.79
C TRP A 473 0.98 28.85 9.56
N ALA A 474 0.51 29.69 8.65
CA ALA A 474 1.20 30.07 7.41
C ALA A 474 2.12 31.30 7.59
N SER A 475 2.04 31.98 8.73
CA SER A 475 2.77 33.22 9.02
C SER A 475 4.30 33.04 9.00
N ARG A 476 4.80 31.88 9.44
CA ARG A 476 6.24 31.53 9.38
C ARG A 476 6.71 31.05 8.02
N TRP A 477 5.84 30.46 7.21
CA TRP A 477 6.19 30.06 5.84
C TRP A 477 6.53 31.28 4.97
N SER A 478 5.86 32.41 5.23
CA SER A 478 6.13 33.69 4.55
C SER A 478 7.43 34.39 5.00
N ALA A 479 7.97 34.05 6.17
CA ALA A 479 9.19 34.65 6.70
C ALA A 479 10.48 34.12 6.01
N GLY A 480 10.37 33.04 5.22
CA GLY A 480 11.47 32.42 4.47
C GLY A 480 11.83 33.09 3.14
N GLY A 481 11.23 34.23 2.79
CA GLY A 481 11.59 35.01 1.60
C GLY A 481 10.94 34.58 0.28
N SER A 482 9.95 33.69 0.29
CA SER A 482 9.14 33.40 -0.91
C SER A 482 8.25 34.59 -1.24
N PRO A 483 8.30 35.17 -2.46
CA PRO A 483 7.50 36.34 -2.82
C PRO A 483 6.00 36.02 -2.74
N LYS A 484 5.24 36.87 -2.06
CA LYS A 484 3.77 36.87 -2.12
C LYS A 484 3.34 37.24 -3.54
N LEU A 485 2.99 36.25 -4.34
CA LEU A 485 2.28 36.46 -5.61
C LEU A 485 0.78 36.37 -5.31
N GLU A 486 0.15 37.54 -5.16
CA GLU A 486 -1.30 37.66 -5.04
C GLU A 486 -1.89 37.50 -6.45
N ILE A 487 -2.19 36.26 -6.83
CA ILE A 487 -2.75 35.95 -8.15
C ILE A 487 -4.27 36.21 -8.09
N ARG A 488 -4.72 37.33 -8.66
CA ARG A 488 -6.14 37.56 -8.93
C ARG A 488 -6.58 36.65 -10.08
N ALA A 489 -7.11 35.48 -9.75
CA ALA A 489 -7.87 34.69 -10.72
C ALA A 489 -9.18 35.44 -11.05
N ARG A 490 -9.30 35.99 -12.26
CA ARG A 490 -10.63 36.30 -12.80
C ARG A 490 -11.23 35.01 -13.35
N PRO A 491 -12.52 34.72 -13.12
CA PRO A 491 -13.18 33.61 -13.79
C PRO A 491 -13.02 33.81 -15.30
N ASN A 492 -12.53 32.79 -15.99
CA ASN A 492 -12.43 32.80 -17.44
C ASN A 492 -13.86 32.85 -18.01
N PRO A 493 -14.29 33.93 -18.69
CA PRO A 493 -15.64 34.04 -19.23
C PRO A 493 -15.95 32.96 -20.29
N SER A 494 -14.93 32.31 -20.88
CA SER A 494 -15.13 31.21 -21.83
C SER A 494 -15.54 29.88 -21.18
N LEU A 495 -15.60 29.80 -19.85
CA LEU A 495 -16.17 28.67 -19.11
C LEU A 495 -17.55 29.00 -18.51
N SER A 496 -18.10 30.18 -18.83
CA SER A 496 -19.40 30.67 -18.32
C SER A 496 -20.53 30.68 -19.36
N SER A 497 -20.31 30.12 -20.54
CA SER A 497 -21.36 29.77 -21.51
C SER A 497 -20.98 28.39 -22.08
N THR A 498 -21.81 27.35 -22.18
CA THR A 498 -23.24 27.29 -22.41
C THR A 498 -23.73 25.91 -21.95
N LYS A 499 -24.51 25.82 -20.86
CA LYS A 499 -25.47 24.72 -20.71
C LYS A 499 -26.65 25.05 -21.62
N GLN A 500 -26.57 24.65 -22.89
CA GLN A 500 -27.78 24.46 -23.70
C GLN A 500 -27.84 22.97 -24.05
N ARG A 501 -28.75 22.27 -23.38
CA ARG A 501 -29.28 20.99 -23.87
C ARG A 501 -29.75 21.21 -25.31
N PRO A 502 -29.41 20.36 -26.28
CA PRO A 502 -30.17 20.33 -27.52
C PRO A 502 -31.56 19.80 -27.17
N SER A 503 -32.59 20.64 -27.35
CA SER A 503 -33.97 20.18 -27.40
C SER A 503 -34.15 19.27 -28.61
N ALA A 504 -34.69 18.08 -28.39
CA ALA A 504 -35.17 17.20 -29.44
C ALA A 504 -36.37 17.85 -30.16
N SER A 505 -36.11 18.52 -31.28
CA SER A 505 -37.11 18.84 -32.31
C SER A 505 -36.39 19.39 -33.54
N GLY A 506 -36.27 18.58 -34.59
CA GLY A 506 -35.68 19.00 -35.86
C GLY A 506 -35.19 17.87 -36.76
N LEU A 507 -35.96 16.79 -36.88
CA LEU A 507 -35.92 15.93 -38.06
C LEU A 507 -36.85 16.59 -39.10
N GLU A 508 -36.30 17.16 -40.18
CA GLU A 508 -36.87 17.16 -41.55
C GLU A 508 -36.10 18.11 -42.48
N GLU A 509 -35.70 17.56 -43.65
CA GLU A 509 -35.39 18.22 -44.94
C GLU A 509 -34.19 19.20 -45.00
N ALA A 510 -33.31 19.22 -46.01
CA ALA A 510 -33.46 18.86 -47.41
C ALA A 510 -32.11 18.51 -48.08
N ARG A 511 -32.27 17.82 -49.22
CA ARG A 511 -31.32 17.39 -50.25
C ARG A 511 -30.49 18.51 -50.91
N SER A 512 -29.35 18.06 -51.46
CA SER A 512 -28.70 18.38 -52.74
C SER A 512 -28.78 19.79 -53.37
N ASP A 513 -27.62 20.36 -53.66
CA ASP A 513 -27.12 20.68 -55.02
C ASP A 513 -25.67 21.19 -54.90
N HIS A 514 -24.67 20.41 -55.31
CA HIS A 514 -23.91 20.51 -56.57
C HIS A 514 -23.00 21.75 -56.72
N GLY A 515 -21.69 21.46 -56.74
CA GLY A 515 -20.56 22.33 -57.06
C GLY A 515 -19.27 21.55 -56.94
#